data_AF-A0A9P7EB02-F1
#
_entry.id   AF-A0A9P7EB02-F1
#
_cell.length_a   1.000
_cell.length_b   1.000
_cell.length_c   1.000
_cell.angle_alpha   90.00
_cell.angle_beta   90.00
_cell.angle_gamma   90.00
#
_symmetry.space_group_name_H-M   'P 1'
#
loop_
_entity.id
_entity.type
_entity.pdbx_description
1 polymer ?
#
loop_
_entity_poly.entity_id
_entity_poly.type
_entity_poly.pdbx_seq_one_letter_code
_entity_poly.pdbx_strand_id
1 'polypeptide(L)'
;MSLVVAEEEKQAQHLRSTLRSTGDRLDQEMRRAKQSESKAEFAETRARELTVRVSTAETGKRYAELDAARANEEMRRYQIRIESLEKQVTKLQADIRVLERQRNEADDSASRARDTARKFQIELSKQQAKEKVVEEGSMYSRKKWFVTGHNEGWDAGYAEGFDDGREDGFEEGRQYGIREGRESGFKQGHKMGRKEGFENDREQGRYEKHQLALDAFDAIFAAEVDENDQTVSSDLAPCPYIYSIARIYFILIMSFVQPLPSPGLAGGRRRPKNLPSLPLSAFSPPSTGTSDMFPLPPTPSALFPGEVIDAHLRSEALESAGLDLAGTEVAGAVLLLNDFSVPEGLQSSLTQNVRVLSVAAPFELSAIPSDYSDHSESSGIPQSLYTSYTASHEALGAKSQAIETLKWAFSNSRLVDIDVQSDIMSNVAKYEVFEDLLMKATTDLPGDRKVPIVLSNILPPPHDLSLPIVKLLADPSYRNYQAHSASLSLFPNLYVKFTPPMWNQTVPGPADPTSEMDQHREWKRKIKMFIGPVLEAFGYERIIFGTSPSLATPPLLNPADWYALVRESFAELAVEQDAIDSIFSLNAKRIYGNP
;
A
#
# COMPACT_ATOMS: atom_id res chain seq x y z
N MET A 1 -89.33 -119.72 -49.14
CA MET A 1 -89.12 -118.33 -49.60
C MET A 1 -89.30 -117.32 -48.47
N SER A 2 -90.37 -117.35 -47.67
CA SER A 2 -90.62 -116.36 -46.59
C SER A 2 -89.66 -116.44 -45.39
N LEU A 3 -89.18 -117.62 -45.03
CA LEU A 3 -88.23 -117.82 -43.91
C LEU A 3 -86.85 -117.19 -44.18
N VAL A 4 -86.37 -117.30 -45.42
CA VAL A 4 -85.05 -116.79 -45.85
C VAL A 4 -85.02 -115.25 -45.81
N VAL A 5 -86.09 -114.60 -46.28
CA VAL A 5 -86.20 -113.13 -46.26
C VAL A 5 -86.24 -112.58 -44.83
N ALA A 6 -86.95 -113.25 -43.91
CA ALA A 6 -86.99 -112.86 -42.50
C ALA A 6 -85.64 -113.06 -41.79
N GLU A 7 -84.86 -114.06 -42.21
CA GLU A 7 -83.49 -114.28 -41.72
C GLU A 7 -82.51 -113.22 -42.23
N GLU A 8 -82.58 -112.87 -43.52
CA GLU A 8 -81.79 -111.78 -44.10
C GLU A 8 -82.13 -110.42 -43.48
N GLU A 9 -83.41 -110.16 -43.19
CA GLU A 9 -83.84 -108.92 -42.55
C GLU A 9 -83.35 -108.82 -41.09
N LYS A 10 -83.34 -109.93 -40.35
CA LYS A 10 -82.70 -110.02 -39.02
C LYS A 10 -81.19 -109.81 -39.10
N GLN A 11 -80.52 -110.39 -40.09
CA GLN A 11 -79.08 -110.18 -40.31
C GLN A 11 -78.78 -108.72 -40.65
N ALA A 12 -79.59 -108.07 -41.49
CA ALA A 12 -79.44 -106.66 -41.85
C ALA A 12 -79.68 -105.73 -40.65
N GLN A 13 -80.66 -106.04 -39.80
CA GLN A 13 -80.90 -105.29 -38.55
C GLN A 13 -79.75 -105.49 -37.54
N HIS A 14 -79.20 -106.70 -37.43
CA HIS A 14 -78.03 -106.99 -36.61
C HIS A 14 -76.77 -106.28 -37.12
N LEU A 15 -76.56 -106.24 -38.43
CA LEU A 15 -75.49 -105.45 -39.07
C LEU A 15 -75.65 -103.94 -38.81
N ARG A 16 -76.87 -103.41 -38.91
CA ARG A 16 -77.12 -102.00 -38.60
C ARG A 16 -76.88 -101.66 -37.13
N SER A 17 -77.25 -102.54 -36.20
CA SER A 17 -77.03 -102.30 -34.78
C SER A 17 -75.56 -102.41 -34.39
N THR A 18 -74.82 -103.36 -34.97
CA THR A 18 -73.36 -103.47 -34.80
C THR A 18 -72.63 -102.30 -35.43
N LEU A 19 -73.00 -101.86 -36.63
CA LEU A 19 -72.43 -100.66 -37.25
C LEU A 19 -72.67 -99.41 -36.40
N ARG A 20 -73.90 -99.22 -35.87
CA ARG A 20 -74.20 -98.10 -34.96
C ARG A 20 -73.37 -98.18 -33.68
N SER A 21 -73.29 -99.35 -33.03
CA SER A 21 -72.50 -99.49 -31.80
C SER A 21 -70.99 -99.30 -32.03
N THR A 22 -70.47 -99.72 -33.19
CA THR A 22 -69.09 -99.43 -33.58
C THR A 22 -68.87 -97.94 -33.89
N GLY A 23 -69.85 -97.26 -34.50
CA GLY A 23 -69.82 -95.81 -34.73
C GLY A 23 -69.81 -95.03 -33.41
N ASP A 24 -70.71 -95.36 -32.48
CA ASP A 24 -70.78 -94.73 -31.16
C ASP A 24 -69.48 -94.95 -30.36
N ARG A 25 -68.89 -96.16 -30.45
CA ARG A 25 -67.60 -96.47 -29.84
C ARG A 25 -66.46 -95.69 -30.47
N LEU A 26 -66.43 -95.56 -31.80
CA LEU A 26 -65.46 -94.75 -32.52
C LEU A 26 -65.56 -93.28 -32.11
N ASP A 27 -66.78 -92.73 -32.02
CA ASP A 27 -67.02 -91.35 -31.58
C ASP A 27 -66.55 -91.13 -30.14
N GLN A 28 -66.77 -92.08 -29.25
CA GLN A 28 -66.28 -92.02 -27.88
C GLN A 28 -64.74 -92.04 -27.83
N GLU A 29 -64.10 -92.91 -28.60
CA GLU A 29 -62.64 -92.97 -28.69
C GLU A 29 -62.05 -91.71 -29.35
N MET A 30 -62.69 -91.15 -30.38
CA MET A 30 -62.28 -89.87 -30.98
C MET A 30 -62.36 -88.72 -29.97
N ARG A 31 -63.41 -88.66 -29.13
CA ARG A 31 -63.51 -87.65 -28.07
C ARG A 31 -62.42 -87.81 -27.02
N ARG A 32 -62.11 -89.05 -26.62
CA ARG A 32 -61.01 -89.34 -25.69
C ARG A 32 -59.66 -88.93 -26.28
N ALA A 33 -59.40 -89.27 -27.55
CA ALA A 33 -58.20 -88.91 -28.28
C ALA A 33 -58.03 -87.38 -28.35
N LYS A 34 -59.08 -86.65 -28.74
CA LYS A 34 -59.08 -85.17 -28.77
C LYS A 34 -58.82 -84.55 -27.39
N GLN A 35 -59.39 -85.13 -26.33
CA GLN A 35 -59.11 -84.66 -24.97
C GLN A 35 -57.66 -84.93 -24.55
N SER A 36 -57.06 -86.07 -24.95
CA SER A 36 -55.65 -86.34 -24.68
C SER A 36 -54.72 -85.44 -25.48
N GLU A 37 -55.06 -85.15 -26.73
CA GLU A 37 -54.31 -84.25 -27.61
C GLU A 37 -54.31 -82.83 -27.04
N SER A 38 -55.48 -82.30 -26.67
CA SER A 38 -55.58 -80.98 -26.04
C SER A 38 -54.78 -80.87 -24.74
N LYS A 39 -54.75 -81.94 -23.92
CA LYS A 39 -53.92 -81.98 -22.71
C LYS A 39 -52.42 -81.98 -23.04
N ALA A 40 -52.01 -82.71 -24.08
CA ALA A 40 -50.62 -82.76 -24.53
C ALA A 40 -50.17 -81.40 -25.10
N GLU A 41 -50.99 -80.76 -25.93
CA GLU A 41 -50.73 -79.42 -26.47
C GLU A 41 -50.64 -78.37 -25.36
N PHE A 42 -51.51 -78.43 -24.35
CA PHE A 42 -51.44 -77.53 -23.19
C PHE A 42 -50.16 -77.77 -22.37
N ALA A 43 -49.75 -79.03 -22.18
CA ALA A 43 -48.50 -79.35 -21.50
C ALA A 43 -47.28 -78.87 -22.31
N GLU A 44 -47.30 -79.02 -23.63
CA GLU A 44 -46.22 -78.60 -24.52
C GLU A 44 -46.08 -77.07 -24.58
N THR A 45 -47.19 -76.34 -24.71
CA THR A 45 -47.19 -74.87 -24.70
C THR A 45 -46.64 -74.33 -23.37
N ARG A 46 -47.07 -74.92 -22.24
CA ARG A 46 -46.53 -74.57 -20.92
C ARG A 46 -45.04 -74.91 -20.79
N ALA A 47 -44.59 -76.05 -21.32
CA ALA A 47 -43.17 -76.41 -21.33
C ALA A 47 -42.35 -75.39 -22.13
N ARG A 48 -42.82 -75.01 -23.33
CA ARG A 48 -42.18 -73.98 -24.17
C ARG A 48 -42.12 -72.64 -23.45
N GLU A 49 -43.22 -72.19 -22.84
CA GLU A 49 -43.25 -70.95 -22.05
C GLU A 49 -42.22 -70.97 -20.92
N LEU A 50 -42.12 -72.08 -20.19
CA LEU A 50 -41.11 -72.23 -19.12
C LEU A 50 -39.69 -72.21 -19.68
N THR A 51 -39.40 -72.87 -20.80
CA THR A 51 -38.07 -72.83 -21.41
C THR A 51 -37.66 -71.42 -21.84
N VAL A 52 -38.60 -70.64 -22.40
CA VAL A 52 -38.34 -69.24 -22.73
C VAL A 52 -38.03 -68.44 -21.46
N ARG A 53 -38.84 -68.60 -20.40
CA ARG A 53 -38.60 -67.92 -19.12
C ARG A 53 -37.23 -68.26 -18.52
N VAL A 54 -36.84 -69.54 -18.55
CA VAL A 54 -35.52 -69.97 -18.09
C VAL A 54 -34.42 -69.33 -18.94
N SER A 55 -34.53 -69.33 -20.26
CA SER A 55 -33.52 -68.69 -21.13
C SER A 55 -33.40 -67.18 -20.89
N THR A 56 -34.51 -66.48 -20.64
CA THR A 56 -34.49 -65.06 -20.28
C THR A 56 -33.88 -64.81 -18.91
N ALA A 57 -34.13 -65.70 -17.95
CA ALA A 57 -33.52 -65.61 -16.62
C ALA A 57 -32.01 -65.91 -16.67
N GLU A 58 -31.59 -66.88 -17.48
CA GLU A 58 -30.18 -67.23 -17.67
C GLU A 58 -29.39 -66.11 -18.36
N THR A 59 -29.96 -65.49 -19.40
CA THR A 59 -29.34 -64.34 -20.05
C THR A 59 -29.26 -63.13 -19.12
N GLY A 60 -30.31 -62.86 -18.34
CA GLY A 60 -30.30 -61.84 -17.29
C GLY A 60 -29.23 -62.09 -16.23
N LYS A 61 -29.09 -63.35 -15.77
CA LYS A 61 -28.05 -63.77 -14.83
C LYS A 61 -26.65 -63.54 -15.39
N ARG A 62 -26.38 -63.95 -16.64
CA ARG A 62 -25.08 -63.74 -17.29
C ARG A 62 -24.73 -62.26 -17.41
N TYR A 63 -25.71 -61.41 -17.72
CA TYR A 63 -25.50 -59.97 -17.78
C TYR A 63 -25.12 -59.40 -16.41
N ALA A 64 -25.84 -59.79 -15.36
CA ALA A 64 -25.53 -59.38 -13.98
C ALA A 64 -24.15 -59.89 -13.52
N GLU A 65 -23.75 -61.10 -13.90
CA GLU A 65 -22.42 -61.65 -13.61
C GLU A 65 -21.31 -60.85 -14.30
N LEU A 66 -21.51 -60.42 -15.55
CA LEU A 66 -20.55 -59.58 -16.27
C LEU A 66 -20.42 -58.19 -15.65
N ASP A 67 -21.53 -57.58 -15.26
CA ASP A 67 -21.51 -56.27 -14.60
C ASP A 67 -20.84 -56.34 -13.23
N ALA A 68 -21.10 -57.40 -12.44
CA ALA A 68 -20.39 -57.65 -11.19
C ALA A 68 -18.89 -57.86 -11.42
N ALA A 69 -18.49 -58.55 -12.48
CA ALA A 69 -17.07 -58.73 -12.83
C ALA A 69 -16.39 -57.40 -13.20
N ARG A 70 -17.06 -56.52 -13.95
CA ARG A 70 -16.55 -55.17 -14.28
C ARG A 70 -16.38 -54.32 -13.03
N ALA A 71 -17.38 -54.29 -12.15
CA ALA A 71 -17.32 -53.55 -10.90
C ALA A 71 -16.17 -54.03 -9.99
N ASN A 72 -15.95 -55.34 -9.92
CA ASN A 72 -14.83 -55.92 -9.17
C ASN A 72 -13.47 -55.51 -9.74
N GLU A 73 -13.35 -55.42 -11.07
CA GLU A 73 -12.09 -54.99 -11.70
C GLU A 73 -11.82 -53.51 -11.48
N GLU A 74 -12.83 -52.65 -11.52
CA GLU A 74 -12.72 -51.25 -11.15
C GLU A 74 -12.30 -51.09 -9.69
N MET A 75 -12.89 -51.86 -8.78
CA MET A 75 -12.52 -51.87 -7.36
C MET A 75 -11.04 -52.22 -7.18
N ARG A 76 -10.53 -53.24 -7.89
CA ARG A 76 -9.09 -53.61 -7.83
C ARG A 76 -8.18 -52.49 -8.34
N ARG A 77 -8.58 -51.79 -9.41
CA ARG A 77 -7.81 -50.64 -9.93
C ARG A 77 -7.72 -49.52 -8.89
N TYR A 78 -8.83 -49.21 -8.22
CA TYR A 78 -8.83 -48.22 -7.15
C TYR A 78 -7.99 -48.68 -5.95
N GLN A 79 -8.06 -49.96 -5.58
CA GLN A 79 -7.26 -50.51 -4.50
C GLN A 79 -5.75 -50.36 -4.76
N ILE A 80 -5.29 -50.70 -5.96
CA ILE A 80 -3.89 -50.50 -6.36
C ILE A 80 -3.49 -49.01 -6.31
N ARG A 81 -4.39 -48.11 -6.72
CA ARG A 81 -4.13 -46.66 -6.65
C ARG A 81 -3.99 -46.18 -5.21
N ILE A 82 -4.85 -46.66 -4.31
CA ILE A 82 -4.79 -46.35 -2.88
C ILE A 82 -3.47 -46.83 -2.29
N GLU A 83 -3.08 -48.08 -2.52
CA GLU A 83 -1.80 -48.62 -2.01
C GLU A 83 -0.59 -47.84 -2.53
N SER A 84 -0.61 -47.40 -3.79
CA SER A 84 0.44 -46.53 -4.35
C SER A 84 0.50 -45.18 -3.65
N LEU A 85 -0.65 -44.59 -3.31
CA LEU A 85 -0.72 -43.31 -2.61
C LEU A 85 -0.29 -43.45 -1.15
N GLU A 86 -0.68 -44.52 -0.45
CA GLU A 86 -0.23 -44.81 0.91
C GLU A 86 1.29 -44.95 1.01
N LYS A 87 1.92 -45.62 0.03
CA LYS A 87 3.39 -45.70 -0.07
C LYS A 87 4.03 -44.32 -0.28
N GLN A 88 3.40 -43.43 -1.05
CA GLN A 88 3.89 -42.07 -1.22
C GLN A 88 3.75 -41.25 0.07
N VAL A 89 2.62 -41.36 0.76
CA VAL A 89 2.38 -40.67 2.04
C VAL A 89 3.39 -41.11 3.09
N THR A 90 3.65 -42.41 3.22
CA THR A 90 4.65 -42.92 4.18
C THR A 90 6.06 -42.47 3.85
N LYS A 91 6.44 -42.39 2.57
CA LYS A 91 7.72 -41.81 2.14
C LYS A 91 7.82 -40.32 2.50
N LEU A 92 6.80 -39.53 2.15
CA LEU A 92 6.77 -38.11 2.46
C LEU A 92 6.80 -37.84 3.97
N GLN A 93 6.12 -38.66 4.77
CA GLN A 93 6.20 -38.58 6.23
C GLN A 93 7.60 -38.87 6.76
N ALA A 94 8.35 -39.80 6.14
CA ALA A 94 9.74 -40.04 6.50
C ALA A 94 10.63 -38.85 6.13
N ASP A 95 10.43 -38.26 4.95
CA ASP A 95 11.17 -37.09 4.49
C ASP A 95 10.91 -35.87 5.39
N ILE A 96 9.65 -35.63 5.79
CA ILE A 96 9.29 -34.59 6.76
C ILE A 96 10.05 -34.76 8.08
N ARG A 97 10.11 -35.98 8.63
CA ARG A 97 10.85 -36.24 9.88
C ARG A 97 12.35 -35.97 9.75
N VAL A 98 12.94 -36.20 8.57
CA VAL A 98 14.35 -35.89 8.31
C VAL A 98 14.55 -34.38 8.23
N LEU A 99 13.69 -33.67 7.50
CA LEU A 99 13.74 -32.21 7.40
C LEU A 99 13.52 -31.52 8.74
N GLU A 100 12.63 -32.04 9.60
CA GLU A 100 12.42 -31.52 10.95
C GLU A 100 13.67 -31.65 11.83
N ARG A 101 14.41 -32.76 11.73
CA ARG A 101 15.68 -32.91 12.44
C ARG A 101 16.72 -31.91 11.94
N GLN A 102 16.86 -31.77 10.62
CA GLN A 102 17.79 -30.81 10.02
C GLN A 102 17.45 -29.37 10.43
N ARG A 103 16.16 -29.00 10.46
CA ARG A 103 15.71 -27.69 10.93
C ARG A 103 16.09 -27.47 12.39
N ASN A 104 15.82 -28.43 13.27
CA ASN A 104 16.15 -28.30 14.68
C ASN A 104 17.67 -28.19 14.91
N GLU A 105 18.48 -28.95 14.18
CA GLU A 105 19.95 -28.86 14.22
C GLU A 105 20.44 -27.48 13.74
N ALA A 106 19.85 -26.94 12.68
CA ALA A 106 20.14 -25.60 12.18
C ALA A 106 19.73 -24.52 13.20
N ASP A 107 18.56 -24.63 13.81
CA ASP A 107 18.06 -23.71 14.84
C ASP A 107 18.96 -23.70 16.07
N ASP A 108 19.41 -24.88 16.52
CA ASP A 108 20.37 -25.02 17.62
C ASP A 108 21.71 -24.36 17.29
N SER A 109 22.20 -24.53 16.05
CA SER A 109 23.44 -23.90 15.60
C SER A 109 23.32 -22.37 15.53
N ALA A 110 22.20 -21.85 15.05
CA ALA A 110 21.91 -20.43 14.97
C ALA A 110 21.74 -19.81 16.37
N SER A 111 21.10 -20.54 17.28
CA SER A 111 20.96 -20.13 18.69
C SER A 111 22.33 -19.96 19.36
N ARG A 112 23.23 -20.94 19.19
CA ARG A 112 24.62 -20.85 19.68
C ARG A 112 25.36 -19.65 19.08
N ALA A 113 25.22 -19.42 17.77
CA ALA A 113 25.85 -18.27 17.11
C ALA A 113 25.35 -16.93 17.69
N ARG A 114 24.03 -16.78 17.88
CA ARG A 114 23.45 -15.58 18.51
C ARG A 114 23.94 -15.37 19.94
N ASP A 115 24.04 -16.44 20.74
CA ASP A 115 24.56 -16.34 22.10
C ASP A 115 26.04 -15.93 22.12
N THR A 116 26.86 -16.42 21.17
CA THR A 116 28.24 -15.95 21.02
C THR A 116 28.33 -14.48 20.60
N ALA A 117 27.52 -14.05 19.62
CA ALA A 117 27.47 -12.66 19.19
C ALA A 117 27.03 -11.72 20.32
N ARG A 118 26.04 -12.12 21.13
CA ARG A 118 25.60 -11.36 22.30
C ARG A 118 26.72 -11.20 23.32
N LYS A 119 27.51 -12.25 23.57
CA LYS A 119 28.68 -12.17 24.46
C LYS A 119 29.71 -11.16 23.94
N PHE A 120 30.05 -11.22 22.65
CA PHE A 120 30.98 -10.26 22.05
C PHE A 120 30.45 -8.82 22.09
N GLN A 121 29.15 -8.62 21.87
CA GLN A 121 28.54 -7.29 21.96
C GLN A 121 28.59 -6.71 23.38
N ILE A 122 28.37 -7.55 24.40
CA ILE A 122 28.51 -7.16 25.81
C ILE A 122 29.98 -6.82 26.12
N GLU A 123 30.94 -7.58 25.61
CA GLU A 123 32.36 -7.28 25.80
C GLU A 123 32.77 -5.97 25.11
N LEU A 124 32.30 -5.73 23.89
CA LEU A 124 32.55 -4.51 23.14
C LEU A 124 31.97 -3.29 23.87
N SER A 125 30.72 -3.37 24.34
CA SER A 125 30.10 -2.27 25.10
C SER A 125 30.83 -1.99 26.40
N LYS A 126 31.34 -3.02 27.08
CA LYS A 126 32.18 -2.89 28.28
C LYS A 126 33.52 -2.22 27.98
N GLN A 127 34.14 -2.50 26.83
CA GLN A 127 35.38 -1.83 26.41
C GLN A 127 35.13 -0.36 26.07
N GLN A 128 34.09 -0.06 25.28
CA GLN A 128 33.70 1.31 24.95
C GLN A 128 33.34 2.13 26.19
N ALA A 129 32.67 1.53 27.17
CA ALA A 129 32.38 2.20 28.44
C ALA A 129 33.67 2.56 29.20
N LYS A 130 34.68 1.68 29.20
CA LYS A 130 35.99 1.99 29.80
C LYS A 130 36.71 3.11 29.06
N GLU A 131 36.71 3.10 27.73
CA GLU A 131 37.33 4.13 26.91
C GLU A 131 36.70 5.50 27.17
N LYS A 132 35.35 5.58 27.19
CA LYS A 132 34.63 6.81 27.53
C LYS A 132 34.99 7.33 28.91
N VAL A 133 35.05 6.47 29.93
CA VAL A 133 35.45 6.88 31.29
C VAL A 133 36.88 7.43 31.32
N VAL A 134 37.82 6.84 30.57
CA VAL A 134 39.20 7.34 30.46
C VAL A 134 39.25 8.65 29.70
N GLU A 135 38.51 8.77 28.60
CA GLU A 135 38.46 9.96 27.76
C GLU A 135 37.83 11.15 28.48
N GLU A 136 36.71 10.94 29.16
CA GLU A 136 36.05 11.95 30.01
C GLU A 136 36.96 12.38 31.17
N GLY A 137 37.65 11.43 31.82
CA GLY A 137 38.65 11.74 32.85
C GLY A 137 39.83 12.56 32.33
N SER A 138 40.34 12.24 31.14
CA SER A 138 41.41 12.98 30.47
C SER A 138 40.95 14.36 30.02
N MET A 139 39.73 14.47 29.49
CA MET A 139 39.12 15.72 29.05
C MET A 139 38.89 16.66 30.23
N TYR A 140 38.35 16.15 31.34
CA TYR A 140 38.15 16.90 32.57
C TYR A 140 39.49 17.43 33.12
N SER A 141 40.51 16.59 33.13
CA SER A 141 41.86 16.99 33.57
C SER A 141 42.45 18.07 32.67
N ARG A 142 42.33 17.94 31.34
CA ARG A 142 42.80 18.94 30.36
C ARG A 142 42.04 20.27 30.49
N LYS A 143 40.71 20.22 30.65
CA LYS A 143 39.86 21.40 30.82
C LYS A 143 40.21 22.14 32.11
N LYS A 144 40.40 21.41 33.21
CA LYS A 144 40.84 22.00 34.49
C LYS A 144 42.18 22.70 34.32
N TRP A 145 43.17 22.05 33.71
CA TRP A 145 44.49 22.61 33.45
C TRP A 145 44.43 23.90 32.62
N PHE A 146 43.61 23.92 31.58
CA PHE A 146 43.46 25.10 30.72
C PHE A 146 42.80 26.26 31.47
N VAL A 147 41.75 26.00 32.25
CA VAL A 147 41.04 27.04 33.00
C VAL A 147 41.91 27.62 34.12
N THR A 148 42.57 26.78 34.92
CA THR A 148 43.45 27.28 36.00
C THR A 148 44.68 27.96 35.42
N GLY A 149 45.35 27.36 34.44
CA GLY A 149 46.56 27.94 33.85
C GLY A 149 46.29 29.24 33.08
N HIS A 150 45.16 29.33 32.36
CA HIS A 150 44.78 30.55 31.66
C HIS A 150 44.38 31.67 32.63
N ASN A 151 43.58 31.37 33.66
CA ASN A 151 43.15 32.39 34.62
C ASN A 151 44.33 32.89 35.45
N GLU A 152 45.18 32.00 35.96
CA GLU A 152 46.35 32.39 36.75
C GLU A 152 47.36 33.19 35.91
N GLY A 153 47.61 32.78 34.66
CA GLY A 153 48.51 33.50 33.76
C GLY A 153 47.96 34.84 33.27
N TRP A 154 46.66 34.91 32.98
CA TRP A 154 46.00 36.13 32.53
C TRP A 154 45.87 37.15 33.66
N ASP A 155 45.43 36.73 34.84
CA ASP A 155 45.25 37.62 35.98
C ASP A 155 46.60 38.20 36.47
N ALA A 156 47.65 37.38 36.50
CA ALA A 156 48.99 37.85 36.84
C ALA A 156 49.55 38.83 35.79
N GLY A 157 49.48 38.47 34.50
CA GLY A 157 49.98 39.33 33.43
C GLY A 157 49.19 40.63 33.26
N TYR A 158 47.88 40.61 33.50
CA TYR A 158 47.03 41.79 33.45
C TYR A 158 47.29 42.72 34.64
N ALA A 159 47.45 42.18 35.86
CA ALA A 159 47.76 42.97 37.04
C ALA A 159 49.12 43.66 36.90
N GLU A 160 50.16 42.92 36.52
CA GLU A 160 51.52 43.45 36.35
C GLU A 160 51.57 44.50 35.23
N GLY A 161 50.98 44.22 34.06
CA GLY A 161 50.94 45.18 32.96
C GLY A 161 50.08 46.43 33.22
N PHE A 162 49.04 46.32 34.04
CA PHE A 162 48.19 47.45 34.40
C PHE A 162 48.84 48.35 35.46
N ASP A 163 49.50 47.76 36.47
CA ASP A 163 50.16 48.52 37.53
C ASP A 163 51.39 49.28 36.98
N ASP A 164 52.24 48.63 36.19
CA ASP A 164 53.39 49.29 35.53
C ASP A 164 52.92 50.41 34.60
N GLY A 165 51.93 50.15 33.75
CA GLY A 165 51.40 51.15 32.81
C GLY A 165 50.74 52.35 33.49
N ARG A 166 50.16 52.15 34.69
CA ARG A 166 49.56 53.22 35.48
C ARG A 166 50.60 54.04 36.23
N GLU A 167 51.60 53.39 36.82
CA GLU A 167 52.65 54.08 37.57
C GLU A 167 53.49 54.96 36.65
N ASP A 168 53.98 54.42 35.54
CA ASP A 168 54.78 55.18 34.57
C ASP A 168 53.96 56.29 33.89
N GLY A 169 52.74 55.98 33.45
CA GLY A 169 51.88 56.95 32.75
C GLY A 169 51.40 58.09 33.65
N PHE A 170 51.16 57.82 34.94
CA PHE A 170 50.73 58.85 35.89
C PHE A 170 51.89 59.72 36.37
N GLU A 171 53.07 59.14 36.60
CA GLU A 171 54.24 59.86 37.08
C GLU A 171 54.79 60.80 35.98
N GLU A 172 54.90 60.33 34.74
CA GLU A 172 55.32 61.18 33.61
C GLU A 172 54.31 62.28 33.32
N GLY A 173 53.02 61.95 33.28
CA GLY A 173 51.95 62.93 33.05
C GLY A 173 51.90 64.03 34.11
N ARG A 174 52.12 63.67 35.38
CA ARG A 174 52.14 64.62 36.51
C ARG A 174 53.38 65.51 36.47
N GLN A 175 54.55 64.96 36.19
CA GLN A 175 55.78 65.77 36.09
C GLN A 175 55.71 66.79 34.95
N TYR A 176 55.19 66.38 33.78
CA TYR A 176 55.08 67.27 32.63
C TYR A 176 54.04 68.37 32.86
N GLY A 177 52.85 68.00 33.37
CA GLY A 177 51.76 68.94 33.64
C GLY A 177 52.10 70.00 34.70
N ILE A 178 52.79 69.63 35.78
CA ILE A 178 53.20 70.58 36.83
C ILE A 178 54.29 71.53 36.31
N ARG A 179 55.26 71.00 35.54
CA ARG A 179 56.38 71.81 35.02
C ARG A 179 55.89 72.86 34.04
N GLU A 180 55.08 72.46 33.07
CA GLU A 180 54.58 73.34 32.01
C GLU A 180 53.56 74.36 32.57
N GLY A 181 52.67 73.91 33.47
CA GLY A 181 51.70 74.79 34.14
C GLY A 181 52.37 75.90 34.96
N ARG A 182 53.47 75.57 35.68
CA ARG A 182 54.21 76.54 36.50
C ARG A 182 55.01 77.53 35.65
N GLU A 183 55.65 77.07 34.57
CA GLU A 183 56.37 77.96 33.65
C GLU A 183 55.44 78.91 32.90
N SER A 184 54.30 78.42 32.41
CA SER A 184 53.32 79.23 31.68
C SER A 184 52.66 80.25 32.61
N GLY A 185 52.27 79.84 33.82
CA GLY A 185 51.68 80.73 34.83
C GLY A 185 52.63 81.83 35.29
N PHE A 186 53.92 81.52 35.49
CA PHE A 186 54.91 82.52 35.90
C PHE A 186 55.21 83.53 34.77
N LYS A 187 55.32 83.07 33.52
CA LYS A 187 55.53 83.95 32.35
C LYS A 187 54.34 84.87 32.10
N GLN A 188 53.10 84.38 32.26
CA GLN A 188 51.90 85.21 32.10
C GLN A 188 51.74 86.21 33.24
N GLY A 189 51.90 85.78 34.50
CA GLY A 189 51.80 86.67 35.67
C GLY A 189 52.82 87.81 35.63
N HIS A 190 54.06 87.53 35.25
CA HIS A 190 55.10 88.57 35.14
C HIS A 190 54.86 89.55 33.97
N LYS A 191 54.22 89.11 32.88
CA LYS A 191 53.85 89.98 31.75
C LYS A 191 52.68 90.90 32.10
N MET A 192 51.71 90.40 32.86
CA MET A 192 50.53 91.14 33.28
C MET A 192 50.87 92.16 34.37
N GLY A 193 51.62 91.77 35.41
CA GLY A 193 52.04 92.68 36.48
C GLY A 193 52.96 93.82 36.02
N ARG A 194 53.79 93.62 34.99
CA ARG A 194 54.61 94.70 34.41
C ARG A 194 53.81 95.66 33.54
N LYS A 195 52.72 95.20 32.90
CA LYS A 195 51.83 96.06 32.13
C LYS A 195 50.94 96.90 33.05
N GLU A 196 50.31 96.27 34.04
CA GLU A 196 49.52 96.99 35.06
C GLU A 196 50.32 98.03 35.83
N GLY A 197 51.58 97.75 36.19
CA GLY A 197 52.44 98.75 36.85
C GLY A 197 52.75 99.98 35.97
N PHE A 198 52.93 99.79 34.66
CA PHE A 198 53.20 100.89 33.73
C PHE A 198 51.94 101.68 33.32
N GLU A 199 50.78 101.01 33.27
CA GLU A 199 49.48 101.64 33.01
C GLU A 199 49.05 102.47 34.22
N ASN A 200 49.16 101.93 35.45
CA ASN A 200 48.81 102.65 36.67
C ASN A 200 49.71 103.88 36.91
N ASP A 201 51.03 103.80 36.73
CA ASP A 201 51.92 104.96 36.88
C ASP A 201 51.64 106.08 35.84
N ARG A 202 51.11 105.71 34.66
CA ARG A 202 50.75 106.65 33.58
C ARG A 202 49.35 107.25 33.78
N GLU A 203 48.42 106.52 34.38
CA GLU A 203 47.08 106.99 34.71
C GLU A 203 47.06 107.83 35.99
N GLN A 204 47.88 107.50 36.99
CA GLN A 204 48.02 108.27 38.23
C GLN A 204 48.65 109.66 37.99
N GLY A 205 49.62 109.78 37.07
CA GLY A 205 50.17 111.07 36.64
C GLY A 205 49.24 111.94 35.77
N ARG A 206 48.15 111.37 35.22
CA ARG A 206 47.06 112.12 34.58
C ARG A 206 45.97 112.49 35.59
N TYR A 207 45.72 111.63 36.58
CA TYR A 207 44.76 111.86 37.65
C TYR A 207 45.19 113.00 38.59
N GLU A 208 46.48 113.10 38.93
CA GLU A 208 47.01 114.20 39.75
C GLU A 208 46.94 115.57 39.04
N LYS A 209 47.12 115.60 37.71
CA LYS A 209 46.91 116.82 36.89
C LYS A 209 45.43 117.16 36.71
N HIS A 210 44.56 116.16 36.74
CA HIS A 210 43.12 116.36 36.67
C HIS A 210 42.55 116.83 38.02
N GLN A 211 43.03 116.32 39.15
CA GLN A 211 42.65 116.77 40.49
C GLN A 211 43.08 118.22 40.76
N LEU A 212 44.27 118.64 40.34
CA LEU A 212 44.68 120.05 40.42
C LEU A 212 43.83 120.98 39.53
N ALA A 213 43.28 120.46 38.42
CA ALA A 213 42.37 121.19 37.54
C ALA A 213 40.91 121.19 38.04
N LEU A 214 40.51 120.18 38.81
CA LEU A 214 39.21 120.07 39.47
C LEU A 214 39.16 120.90 40.76
N ASP A 215 40.25 121.02 41.53
CA ASP A 215 40.37 121.99 42.63
C ASP A 215 40.27 123.45 42.16
N ALA A 216 40.58 123.71 40.88
CA ALA A 216 40.35 125.01 40.23
C ALA A 216 38.93 125.17 39.64
N PHE A 217 38.16 124.09 39.52
CA PHE A 217 36.80 124.04 38.96
C PHE A 217 35.71 123.92 40.04
N ASP A 218 36.01 123.30 41.19
CA ASP A 218 35.11 123.18 42.35
C ASP A 218 35.04 124.46 43.19
N ALA A 219 35.94 125.43 42.96
CA ALA A 219 35.77 126.82 43.36
C ALA A 219 34.61 127.53 42.62
N ILE A 220 34.04 126.90 41.59
CA ILE A 220 32.99 127.48 40.73
C ILE A 220 31.68 126.69 40.78
N PHE A 221 31.69 125.39 41.15
CA PHE A 221 30.48 124.55 41.23
C PHE A 221 30.07 124.11 42.65
N ALA A 222 30.57 124.81 43.68
CA ALA A 222 29.96 124.86 45.01
C ALA A 222 28.60 125.61 45.02
N ALA A 223 27.73 125.25 44.07
CA ALA A 223 26.31 125.54 44.01
C ALA A 223 25.62 124.29 43.43
N GLU A 224 24.89 123.60 44.30
CA GLU A 224 23.83 122.61 43.99
C GLU A 224 24.26 121.16 43.63
N VAL A 225 24.70 120.46 44.69
CA VAL A 225 24.09 119.27 45.36
C VAL A 225 23.02 118.41 44.61
N ASP A 226 23.15 117.10 44.86
CA ASP A 226 22.18 115.97 44.83
C ASP A 226 22.04 115.12 43.55
N GLU A 227 21.85 113.80 43.61
CA GLU A 227 22.12 112.75 44.60
C GLU A 227 21.80 111.40 43.90
N ASN A 228 22.53 110.36 44.29
CA ASN A 228 22.08 108.96 44.47
C ASN A 228 21.77 107.96 43.32
N ASP A 229 22.08 106.72 43.71
CA ASP A 229 21.59 105.39 43.29
C ASP A 229 22.31 104.54 42.22
N GLN A 230 23.34 103.82 42.71
CA GLN A 230 23.35 102.38 43.03
C GLN A 230 22.45 101.37 42.27
N THR A 231 23.14 100.32 41.80
CA THR A 231 22.86 98.87 41.91
C THR A 231 22.22 98.06 40.76
N VAL A 232 23.12 97.27 40.16
CA VAL A 232 23.13 95.80 39.91
C VAL A 232 22.06 95.14 39.04
N SER A 233 22.60 94.53 37.98
CA SER A 233 22.05 93.63 36.97
C SER A 233 21.54 92.28 37.48
N SER A 234 20.54 91.74 36.77
CA SER A 234 20.25 90.32 36.68
C SER A 234 20.50 89.80 35.25
N ASP A 235 20.83 88.51 35.19
CA ASP A 235 20.29 87.54 34.23
C ASP A 235 20.94 87.22 32.86
N LEU A 236 20.98 85.89 32.68
CA LEU A 236 20.58 85.10 31.50
C LEU A 236 21.67 84.47 30.58
N ALA A 237 21.39 83.20 30.28
CA ALA A 237 21.99 82.17 29.40
C ALA A 237 22.20 82.63 27.92
N PRO A 238 22.56 81.81 26.88
CA PRO A 238 22.54 80.34 26.71
C PRO A 238 23.64 79.69 25.78
N CYS A 239 23.49 78.39 25.49
CA CYS A 239 24.16 77.51 24.47
C CYS A 239 24.17 78.11 23.02
N PRO A 240 24.71 77.51 21.90
CA PRO A 240 25.16 76.11 21.61
C PRO A 240 26.33 75.92 20.56
N TYR A 241 26.54 74.66 20.07
CA TYR A 241 26.76 74.26 18.64
C TYR A 241 28.19 73.96 18.04
N ILE A 242 28.24 72.87 17.20
CA ILE A 242 29.08 72.54 15.99
C ILE A 242 30.45 71.81 16.05
N TYR A 243 30.44 70.52 15.61
CA TYR A 243 31.09 69.86 14.43
C TYR A 243 32.62 69.96 14.10
N SER A 244 33.22 68.78 13.79
CA SER A 244 33.79 68.35 12.48
C SER A 244 35.29 67.96 12.33
N ILE A 245 35.50 66.73 11.81
CA ILE A 245 36.48 66.27 10.76
C ILE A 245 37.98 66.10 11.14
N ALA A 246 38.55 64.88 11.01
CA ALA A 246 39.23 64.34 9.80
C ALA A 246 40.23 63.17 10.07
N ARG A 247 40.30 62.26 9.08
CA ARG A 247 41.49 61.52 8.56
C ARG A 247 42.00 60.22 9.24
N ILE A 248 42.46 59.14 8.55
CA ILE A 248 42.44 58.66 7.15
C ILE A 248 43.22 57.28 7.08
N TYR A 249 42.96 56.44 6.05
CA TYR A 249 43.78 55.36 5.42
C TYR A 249 44.02 54.01 6.16
N PHE A 250 44.19 52.81 5.55
CA PHE A 250 44.09 52.18 4.19
C PHE A 250 44.60 50.72 4.39
N ILE A 251 44.00 49.61 3.87
CA ILE A 251 44.53 48.70 2.80
C ILE A 251 44.16 47.21 3.08
N LEU A 252 43.50 46.56 2.08
CA LEU A 252 43.62 45.15 1.58
C LEU A 252 43.36 43.95 2.55
N ILE A 253 42.77 42.79 2.21
CA ILE A 253 42.61 42.01 0.96
C ILE A 253 41.27 41.23 1.00
N MET A 254 40.68 41.09 -0.19
CA MET A 254 39.53 40.28 -0.60
C MET A 254 39.64 38.78 -0.30
N SER A 255 38.50 38.10 -0.05
CA SER A 255 38.16 36.79 -0.63
C SER A 255 36.69 36.40 -0.35
N PHE A 256 35.79 36.84 -1.24
CA PHE A 256 34.50 36.19 -1.50
C PHE A 256 34.69 35.33 -2.76
N VAL A 257 34.32 34.05 -2.72
CA VAL A 257 34.30 33.17 -3.89
C VAL A 257 32.92 32.50 -3.98
N GLN A 258 32.31 32.61 -5.17
CA GLN A 258 31.06 31.96 -5.58
C GLN A 258 31.26 30.46 -5.88
N PRO A 259 30.18 29.65 -5.87
CA PRO A 259 30.22 28.21 -6.12
C PRO A 259 30.06 27.87 -7.63
N LEU A 260 30.60 26.73 -8.07
CA LEU A 260 30.42 26.11 -9.40
C LEU A 260 30.90 24.62 -9.36
N PRO A 261 30.59 23.75 -10.36
CA PRO A 261 29.77 22.55 -10.20
C PRO A 261 30.51 21.20 -10.45
N SER A 262 29.73 20.11 -10.40
CA SER A 262 30.05 18.68 -10.49
C SER A 262 30.86 18.19 -11.71
N PRO A 263 31.47 17.00 -11.59
CA PRO A 263 31.17 15.87 -12.50
C PRO A 263 31.02 14.54 -11.70
N GLY A 264 30.13 13.59 -11.99
CA GLY A 264 29.69 13.10 -13.30
C GLY A 264 30.47 11.83 -13.68
N LEU A 265 30.12 10.66 -13.10
CA LEU A 265 30.63 9.35 -13.54
C LEU A 265 29.45 8.42 -13.84
N ALA A 266 28.97 8.53 -15.08
CA ALA A 266 28.17 7.52 -15.75
C ALA A 266 29.11 6.49 -16.41
N GLY A 267 28.84 5.21 -16.19
CA GLY A 267 29.59 4.09 -16.76
C GLY A 267 28.68 2.95 -17.18
N GLY A 268 27.67 3.24 -18.01
CA GLY A 268 26.80 2.23 -18.62
C GLY A 268 27.51 1.51 -19.76
N ARG A 269 27.69 0.18 -19.65
CA ARG A 269 27.97 -0.70 -20.79
C ARG A 269 26.70 -1.45 -21.16
N ARG A 270 26.05 -1.03 -22.25
CA ARG A 270 25.00 -1.81 -22.93
C ARG A 270 25.62 -3.04 -23.60
N ARG A 271 25.03 -4.22 -23.38
CA ARG A 271 25.22 -5.40 -24.24
C ARG A 271 23.88 -5.81 -24.87
N PRO A 272 23.89 -6.31 -26.11
CA PRO A 272 22.68 -6.50 -26.92
C PRO A 272 21.91 -7.79 -26.56
N LYS A 273 20.62 -7.76 -26.90
CA LYS A 273 19.59 -8.77 -26.60
C LYS A 273 19.64 -9.96 -27.56
N ASN A 274 19.29 -11.13 -27.01
CA ASN A 274 18.81 -12.35 -27.66
C ASN A 274 19.85 -13.35 -28.18
N LEU A 275 20.32 -14.21 -27.28
CA LEU A 275 20.68 -15.61 -27.54
C LEU A 275 20.00 -16.48 -26.46
N PRO A 276 19.54 -17.71 -26.77
CA PRO A 276 18.95 -18.59 -25.76
C PRO A 276 20.04 -19.01 -24.75
N SER A 277 19.96 -18.52 -23.50
CA SER A 277 20.87 -18.94 -22.43
C SER A 277 20.16 -19.87 -21.46
N LEU A 278 20.75 -21.05 -21.26
CA LEU A 278 20.40 -21.97 -20.17
C LEU A 278 20.58 -21.26 -18.81
N PRO A 279 19.76 -21.60 -17.78
CA PRO A 279 19.91 -21.00 -16.47
C PRO A 279 21.30 -21.30 -15.90
N LEU A 280 21.89 -20.32 -15.22
CA LEU A 280 23.21 -20.41 -14.58
C LEU A 280 23.32 -21.53 -13.51
N SER A 281 22.23 -22.24 -13.22
CA SER A 281 22.20 -23.45 -12.38
C SER A 281 22.70 -24.72 -13.07
N ALA A 282 22.93 -24.70 -14.40
CA ALA A 282 23.34 -25.89 -15.16
C ALA A 282 24.87 -26.08 -15.33
N PHE A 283 25.70 -25.09 -14.96
CA PHE A 283 27.16 -25.13 -15.20
C PHE A 283 28.02 -24.73 -13.99
N SER A 284 27.52 -24.90 -12.77
CA SER A 284 28.34 -24.82 -11.56
C SER A 284 29.06 -26.17 -11.35
N PRO A 285 30.41 -26.24 -11.28
CA PRO A 285 31.09 -27.49 -10.95
C PRO A 285 30.85 -27.87 -9.48
N PRO A 286 30.88 -29.16 -9.11
CA PRO A 286 30.59 -29.58 -7.75
C PRO A 286 31.81 -29.30 -6.88
N SER A 287 31.73 -28.26 -6.04
CA SER A 287 32.67 -28.09 -4.92
C SER A 287 31.94 -28.37 -3.62
N THR A 288 32.19 -29.57 -3.11
CA THR A 288 32.08 -30.00 -1.72
C THR A 288 32.18 -28.86 -0.69
N GLY A 289 31.12 -28.69 0.11
CA GLY A 289 31.11 -27.74 1.22
C GLY A 289 29.69 -27.54 1.75
N THR A 290 29.35 -28.30 2.77
CA THR A 290 28.04 -28.37 3.44
C THR A 290 27.57 -27.02 3.99
N SER A 291 26.59 -26.41 3.33
CA SER A 291 25.71 -25.39 3.92
C SER A 291 24.34 -25.48 3.26
N ASP A 292 23.64 -26.59 3.49
CA ASP A 292 22.23 -26.73 3.11
C ASP A 292 21.36 -26.05 4.19
N MET A 293 21.39 -24.72 4.18
CA MET A 293 20.36 -23.92 4.82
C MET A 293 19.17 -23.89 3.86
N PHE A 294 18.17 -24.71 4.12
CA PHE A 294 16.86 -24.53 3.49
C PHE A 294 16.39 -23.12 3.82
N PRO A 295 16.12 -22.25 2.82
CA PRO A 295 15.70 -20.89 3.12
C PRO A 295 14.37 -20.98 3.87
N LEU A 296 14.36 -20.51 5.12
CA LEU A 296 13.11 -20.28 5.83
C LEU A 296 12.24 -19.36 4.96
N PRO A 297 10.92 -19.58 4.89
CA PRO A 297 10.05 -18.64 4.22
C PRO A 297 10.27 -17.26 4.85
N PRO A 298 10.44 -16.19 4.04
CA PRO A 298 10.70 -14.87 4.57
C PRO A 298 9.59 -14.50 5.57
N THR A 299 9.97 -13.85 6.66
CA THR A 299 9.01 -13.26 7.60
C THR A 299 8.01 -12.42 6.78
N PRO A 300 6.69 -12.49 7.02
CA PRO A 300 5.70 -11.81 6.18
C PRO A 300 5.93 -10.29 6.07
N SER A 301 6.54 -9.69 7.10
CA SER A 301 6.95 -8.28 7.07
C SER A 301 8.10 -7.97 6.11
N ALA A 302 8.85 -8.97 5.64
CA ALA A 302 10.02 -8.86 4.77
C ALA A 302 9.70 -9.00 3.26
N LEU A 303 8.47 -9.42 2.92
CA LEU A 303 8.00 -9.47 1.54
C LEU A 303 7.49 -8.07 1.13
N PHE A 304 8.21 -7.44 0.21
CA PHE A 304 7.83 -6.17 -0.40
C PHE A 304 7.78 -6.35 -1.91
N PRO A 305 6.76 -5.81 -2.58
CA PRO A 305 6.73 -5.81 -4.03
C PRO A 305 7.90 -4.99 -4.59
N GLY A 306 8.47 -5.41 -5.71
CA GLY A 306 9.55 -4.67 -6.37
C GLY A 306 9.08 -3.34 -6.97
N GLU A 307 7.80 -3.24 -7.29
CA GLU A 307 7.14 -2.06 -7.82
C GLU A 307 5.67 -2.06 -7.38
N VAL A 308 5.08 -0.89 -7.09
CA VAL A 308 3.66 -0.78 -6.77
C VAL A 308 2.95 0.06 -7.83
N ILE A 309 1.84 -0.45 -8.33
CA ILE A 309 0.89 0.28 -9.17
C ILE A 309 -0.44 0.37 -8.45
N ASP A 310 -0.89 1.60 -8.27
CA ASP A 310 -2.21 1.86 -7.74
C ASP A 310 -3.25 1.88 -8.87
N ALA A 311 -4.03 0.81 -8.99
CA ALA A 311 -5.03 0.71 -10.05
C ALA A 311 -6.36 1.42 -9.72
N HIS A 312 -6.46 2.10 -8.58
CA HIS A 312 -7.70 2.77 -8.17
C HIS A 312 -7.41 4.06 -7.40
N LEU A 313 -7.00 5.10 -8.13
CA LEU A 313 -6.70 6.41 -7.57
C LEU A 313 -7.69 7.46 -8.08
N ARG A 314 -8.28 8.26 -7.19
CA ARG A 314 -9.16 9.37 -7.59
C ARG A 314 -8.36 10.57 -8.09
N SER A 315 -8.90 11.30 -9.07
CA SER A 315 -8.27 12.54 -9.57
C SER A 315 -7.97 13.58 -8.49
N GLU A 316 -8.83 13.67 -7.46
CA GLU A 316 -8.67 14.57 -6.31
C GLU A 316 -7.51 14.16 -5.38
N ALA A 317 -7.19 12.86 -5.33
CA ALA A 317 -6.10 12.31 -4.54
C ALA A 317 -4.76 12.29 -5.31
N LEU A 318 -4.70 12.91 -6.49
CA LEU A 318 -3.48 12.97 -7.29
C LEU A 318 -2.36 13.75 -6.58
N GLU A 319 -2.71 14.77 -5.78
CA GLU A 319 -1.73 15.53 -4.98
C GLU A 319 -1.09 14.69 -3.86
N SER A 320 -1.76 13.62 -3.40
CA SER A 320 -1.22 12.66 -2.42
C SER A 320 -0.63 11.40 -3.06
N ALA A 321 -0.70 11.25 -4.39
CA ALA A 321 -0.24 10.07 -5.13
C ALA A 321 1.30 9.90 -5.17
N GLY A 322 2.04 10.93 -4.76
CA GLY A 322 3.49 10.89 -4.55
C GLY A 322 3.91 10.45 -3.14
N LEU A 323 2.97 10.00 -2.29
CA LEU A 323 3.32 9.47 -0.98
C LEU A 323 4.07 8.14 -1.10
N ASP A 324 5.20 8.08 -0.39
CA ASP A 324 5.86 6.84 -0.04
C ASP A 324 4.87 5.92 0.71
N LEU A 325 4.42 4.85 0.06
CA LEU A 325 3.52 3.86 0.68
C LEU A 325 4.36 3.01 1.63
N ALA A 326 4.56 3.49 2.86
CA ALA A 326 5.28 2.79 3.92
C ALA A 326 6.70 2.32 3.51
N GLY A 327 7.46 3.13 2.77
CA GLY A 327 8.82 2.83 2.31
C GLY A 327 8.90 2.22 0.91
N THR A 328 7.79 2.14 0.17
CA THR A 328 7.75 1.69 -1.24
C THR A 328 7.23 2.79 -2.17
N GLU A 329 8.03 3.07 -3.19
CA GLU A 329 7.69 4.05 -4.23
C GLU A 329 6.60 3.50 -5.16
N VAL A 330 5.53 4.27 -5.34
CA VAL A 330 4.49 4.00 -6.33
C VAL A 330 5.03 4.36 -7.71
N ALA A 331 5.17 3.38 -8.60
CA ALA A 331 5.72 3.63 -9.93
C ALA A 331 4.66 3.99 -10.97
N GLY A 332 3.39 3.66 -10.71
CA GLY A 332 2.32 4.07 -11.59
C GLY A 332 0.93 4.06 -10.97
N ALA A 333 0.00 4.74 -11.62
CA ALA A 333 -1.38 4.86 -11.14
C ALA A 333 -2.40 4.81 -12.28
N VAL A 334 -3.62 4.36 -11.97
CA VAL A 334 -4.80 4.45 -12.82
C VAL A 334 -5.76 5.45 -12.21
N LEU A 335 -6.10 6.49 -12.97
CA LEU A 335 -6.87 7.62 -12.47
C LEU A 335 -8.35 7.47 -12.79
N LEU A 336 -9.20 7.55 -11.77
CA LEU A 336 -10.65 7.65 -11.91
C LEU A 336 -11.03 9.12 -12.02
N LEU A 337 -11.70 9.48 -13.12
CA LEU A 337 -12.23 10.83 -13.34
C LEU A 337 -13.65 10.96 -12.80
N ASN A 338 -13.99 12.16 -12.33
CA ASN A 338 -15.37 12.51 -11.98
C ASN A 338 -16.18 12.93 -13.23
N ASP A 339 -15.53 13.54 -14.22
CA ASP A 339 -16.13 13.99 -15.48
C ASP A 339 -15.31 13.53 -16.70
N PHE A 340 -15.92 13.48 -17.89
CA PHE A 340 -15.25 13.08 -19.15
C PHE A 340 -14.08 13.99 -19.56
N SER A 341 -13.90 15.16 -18.93
CA SER A 341 -12.78 16.05 -19.22
C SER A 341 -11.50 15.58 -18.52
N VAL A 342 -10.49 15.24 -19.31
CA VAL A 342 -9.13 15.03 -18.81
C VAL A 342 -8.57 16.38 -18.37
N PRO A 343 -8.11 16.58 -17.12
CA PRO A 343 -7.58 17.85 -16.66
C PRO A 343 -6.40 18.31 -17.54
N GLU A 344 -6.44 19.53 -18.09
CA GLU A 344 -5.42 20.09 -18.98
C GLU A 344 -4.01 20.23 -18.35
N GLY A 345 -3.87 19.90 -17.05
CA GLY A 345 -2.60 19.86 -16.30
C GLY A 345 -2.04 18.47 -16.02
N LEU A 346 -2.64 17.39 -16.53
CA LEU A 346 -2.18 16.01 -16.22
C LEU A 346 -0.75 15.75 -16.73
N GLN A 347 -0.33 16.42 -17.80
CA GLN A 347 1.05 16.34 -18.31
C GLN A 347 2.05 17.20 -17.53
N SER A 348 1.60 18.27 -16.86
CA SER A 348 2.44 19.16 -16.05
C SER A 348 2.53 18.76 -14.58
N SER A 349 1.58 17.96 -14.07
CA SER A 349 1.62 17.38 -12.71
C SER A 349 2.39 16.04 -12.61
N LEU A 350 2.90 15.51 -13.73
CA LEU A 350 3.81 14.34 -13.82
C LEU A 350 5.22 14.60 -13.23
N THR A 351 5.41 15.67 -12.47
CA THR A 351 6.71 16.15 -11.98
C THR A 351 7.24 15.45 -10.72
N GLN A 352 6.57 14.39 -10.23
CA GLN A 352 7.10 13.55 -9.16
C GLN A 352 6.88 12.06 -9.48
N ASN A 353 7.85 11.44 -10.16
CA ASN A 353 8.15 10.00 -10.25
C ASN A 353 7.04 8.96 -10.58
N VAL A 354 5.75 9.28 -10.64
CA VAL A 354 4.65 8.32 -10.86
C VAL A 354 4.13 8.36 -12.30
N ARG A 355 4.10 7.21 -12.99
CA ARG A 355 3.59 7.09 -14.37
C ARG A 355 2.09 6.77 -14.39
N VAL A 356 1.28 7.66 -14.97
CA VAL A 356 -0.14 7.34 -15.22
C VAL A 356 -0.25 6.27 -16.32
N LEU A 357 -0.83 5.12 -15.98
CA LEU A 357 -0.96 3.97 -16.87
C LEU A 357 -2.21 4.04 -17.72
N SER A 358 -3.34 4.43 -17.14
CA SER A 358 -4.63 4.54 -17.82
C SER A 358 -5.51 5.56 -17.09
N VAL A 359 -6.45 6.15 -17.83
CA VAL A 359 -7.46 7.07 -17.27
C VAL A 359 -8.85 6.46 -17.48
N ALA A 360 -9.57 6.28 -16.39
CA ALA A 360 -10.89 5.67 -16.37
C ALA A 360 -11.97 6.76 -16.43
N ALA A 361 -12.67 6.85 -17.57
CA ALA A 361 -13.72 7.81 -17.82
C ALA A 361 -15.08 7.29 -17.33
N PRO A 362 -15.84 8.08 -16.53
CA PRO A 362 -17.09 7.64 -15.94
C PRO A 362 -18.22 7.61 -16.97
N PHE A 363 -19.09 6.59 -16.92
CA PHE A 363 -20.36 6.56 -17.64
C PHE A 363 -21.47 6.00 -16.75
N GLU A 364 -22.72 6.35 -17.04
CA GLU A 364 -23.88 5.84 -16.29
C GLU A 364 -24.52 4.64 -16.99
N LEU A 365 -25.06 3.70 -16.21
CA LEU A 365 -25.84 2.55 -16.73
C LEU A 365 -27.27 2.93 -17.17
N SER A 366 -27.69 4.18 -16.96
CA SER A 366 -29.04 4.68 -17.21
C SER A 366 -29.33 4.88 -18.71
N ALA A 367 -28.33 5.33 -19.48
CA ALA A 367 -28.45 5.60 -20.91
C ALA A 367 -27.10 5.50 -21.62
N ILE A 368 -27.13 5.20 -22.92
CA ILE A 368 -25.93 5.22 -23.77
C ILE A 368 -25.44 6.66 -23.91
N PRO A 369 -24.16 6.96 -23.59
CA PRO A 369 -23.60 8.30 -23.73
C PRO A 369 -23.66 8.81 -25.19
N SER A 370 -24.25 9.98 -25.42
CA SER A 370 -24.34 10.61 -26.76
C SER A 370 -23.04 11.25 -27.23
N ASP A 371 -22.17 11.63 -26.28
CA ASP A 371 -20.99 12.47 -26.52
C ASP A 371 -19.69 11.66 -26.59
N TYR A 372 -19.78 10.34 -26.80
CA TYR A 372 -18.61 9.50 -26.96
C TYR A 372 -17.99 9.73 -28.34
N SER A 373 -17.09 10.70 -28.43
CA SER A 373 -16.08 10.69 -29.49
C SER A 373 -14.94 9.78 -29.05
N ASP A 374 -14.45 8.93 -29.97
CA ASP A 374 -13.27 8.08 -29.77
C ASP A 374 -12.04 8.96 -29.46
N HIS A 375 -11.93 9.44 -28.23
CA HIS A 375 -10.74 10.09 -27.70
C HIS A 375 -9.68 9.04 -27.33
N SER A 376 -9.62 7.94 -28.09
CA SER A 376 -8.78 6.78 -27.81
C SER A 376 -7.29 7.14 -27.74
N GLU A 377 -6.86 8.30 -28.26
CA GLU A 377 -5.44 8.66 -28.35
C GLU A 377 -5.09 10.16 -28.20
N SER A 378 -6.02 11.08 -27.91
CA SER A 378 -5.74 12.53 -28.01
C SER A 378 -4.65 13.06 -27.05
N SER A 379 -4.32 12.33 -25.99
CA SER A 379 -3.30 12.69 -24.98
C SER A 379 -2.12 11.71 -24.85
N GLY A 380 -2.10 10.62 -25.64
CA GLY A 380 -1.08 9.56 -25.56
C GLY A 380 -1.18 8.60 -24.36
N ILE A 381 -2.17 8.77 -23.49
CA ILE A 381 -2.46 7.88 -22.34
C ILE A 381 -3.69 7.05 -22.69
N PRO A 382 -3.67 5.72 -22.51
CA PRO A 382 -4.82 4.90 -22.85
C PRO A 382 -6.01 5.18 -21.92
N GLN A 383 -7.22 5.17 -22.48
CA GLN A 383 -8.45 5.39 -21.72
C GLN A 383 -9.21 4.06 -21.50
N SER A 384 -9.82 3.93 -20.33
CA SER A 384 -10.75 2.85 -19.94
C SER A 384 -12.10 3.44 -19.52
N LEU A 385 -13.15 2.63 -19.50
CA LEU A 385 -14.47 3.08 -19.03
C LEU A 385 -14.70 2.64 -17.59
N TYR A 386 -15.37 3.48 -16.81
CA TYR A 386 -15.71 3.24 -15.41
C TYR A 386 -17.20 3.48 -15.17
N THR A 387 -17.86 2.59 -14.43
CA THR A 387 -19.28 2.73 -14.07
C THR A 387 -19.54 2.26 -12.65
N SER A 388 -20.58 2.81 -12.02
CA SER A 388 -21.08 2.35 -10.72
C SER A 388 -22.35 1.51 -10.87
N TYR A 389 -22.39 0.35 -10.23
CA TYR A 389 -23.58 -0.49 -10.10
C TYR A 389 -24.20 -0.31 -8.70
N THR A 390 -25.42 0.21 -8.67
CA THR A 390 -26.20 0.50 -7.45
C THR A 390 -27.52 -0.28 -7.44
N ALA A 391 -28.21 -0.30 -6.28
CA ALA A 391 -29.47 -1.01 -6.11
C ALA A 391 -30.61 -0.52 -7.03
N SER A 392 -30.52 0.69 -7.60
CA SER A 392 -31.52 1.19 -8.55
C SER A 392 -31.55 0.41 -9.87
N HIS A 393 -30.46 -0.28 -10.21
CA HIS A 393 -30.35 -1.08 -11.43
C HIS A 393 -30.94 -2.50 -11.28
N GLU A 394 -31.37 -2.88 -10.08
CA GLU A 394 -32.01 -4.18 -9.80
C GLU A 394 -33.45 -4.26 -10.34
N ALA A 395 -34.08 -3.12 -10.65
CA ALA A 395 -35.44 -3.06 -11.21
C ALA A 395 -35.49 -3.52 -12.68
N LEU A 396 -36.58 -4.21 -13.08
CA LEU A 396 -36.69 -4.88 -14.40
C LEU A 396 -36.45 -3.96 -15.61
N GLY A 397 -36.95 -2.71 -15.57
CA GLY A 397 -36.75 -1.73 -16.64
C GLY A 397 -35.32 -1.20 -16.70
N ALA A 398 -34.74 -0.85 -15.55
CA ALA A 398 -33.37 -0.35 -15.43
C ALA A 398 -32.33 -1.43 -15.77
N LYS A 399 -32.62 -2.69 -15.46
CA LYS A 399 -31.76 -3.84 -15.81
C LYS A 399 -31.57 -4.00 -17.32
N SER A 400 -32.66 -3.88 -18.07
CA SER A 400 -32.61 -4.03 -19.54
C SER A 400 -31.75 -2.93 -20.18
N GLN A 401 -31.91 -1.70 -19.69
CA GLN A 401 -31.08 -0.55 -20.09
C GLN A 401 -29.61 -0.73 -19.69
N ALA A 402 -29.35 -1.19 -18.47
CA ALA A 402 -27.98 -1.44 -18.00
C ALA A 402 -27.26 -2.51 -18.84
N ILE A 403 -27.97 -3.55 -19.28
CA ILE A 403 -27.42 -4.58 -20.18
C ILE A 403 -27.03 -3.96 -21.54
N GLU A 404 -27.90 -3.14 -22.14
CA GLU A 404 -27.62 -2.48 -23.42
C GLU A 404 -26.43 -1.51 -23.32
N THR A 405 -26.37 -0.72 -22.25
CA THR A 405 -25.28 0.23 -22.02
C THR A 405 -23.95 -0.48 -21.74
N LEU A 406 -23.96 -1.61 -21.01
CA LEU A 406 -22.74 -2.42 -20.81
C LEU A 406 -22.26 -3.10 -22.11
N LYS A 407 -23.18 -3.59 -22.94
CA LYS A 407 -22.84 -4.10 -24.28
C LYS A 407 -22.17 -3.04 -25.13
N TRP A 408 -22.67 -1.81 -25.08
CA TRP A 408 -22.05 -0.66 -25.72
C TRP A 408 -20.65 -0.40 -25.14
N ALA A 409 -20.47 -0.40 -23.82
CA ALA A 409 -19.17 -0.18 -23.18
C ALA A 409 -18.14 -1.23 -23.58
N PHE A 410 -18.52 -2.52 -23.60
CA PHE A 410 -17.64 -3.61 -24.05
C PHE A 410 -17.30 -3.55 -25.54
N SER A 411 -18.16 -2.96 -26.36
CA SER A 411 -17.88 -2.82 -27.80
C SER A 411 -16.89 -1.68 -28.09
N ASN A 412 -16.93 -0.61 -27.29
CA ASN A 412 -16.19 0.63 -27.56
C ASN A 412 -14.92 0.80 -26.70
N SER A 413 -14.77 0.05 -25.60
CA SER A 413 -13.60 0.19 -24.71
C SER A 413 -12.68 -1.03 -24.73
N ARG A 414 -11.41 -0.82 -24.36
CA ARG A 414 -10.44 -1.91 -24.14
C ARG A 414 -10.72 -2.65 -22.83
N LEU A 415 -11.31 -1.97 -21.87
CA LEU A 415 -11.47 -2.38 -20.47
C LEU A 415 -12.66 -1.64 -19.86
N VAL A 416 -13.46 -2.34 -19.05
CA VAL A 416 -14.52 -1.74 -18.25
C VAL A 416 -14.32 -2.04 -16.76
N ASP A 417 -14.23 -0.98 -15.96
CA ASP A 417 -14.24 -1.02 -14.50
C ASP A 417 -15.69 -0.85 -13.99
N ILE A 418 -16.14 -1.76 -13.13
CA ILE A 418 -17.47 -1.72 -12.51
C ILE A 418 -17.30 -1.64 -11.00
N ASP A 419 -17.73 -0.53 -10.41
CA ASP A 419 -17.77 -0.33 -8.96
C ASP A 419 -19.10 -0.78 -8.39
N VAL A 420 -19.10 -1.84 -7.57
CA VAL A 420 -20.32 -2.44 -7.03
C VAL A 420 -20.63 -1.80 -5.68
N GLN A 421 -21.63 -0.92 -5.62
CA GLN A 421 -22.01 -0.18 -4.40
C GLN A 421 -23.14 -0.83 -3.60
N SER A 422 -23.64 -1.99 -4.04
CA SER A 422 -24.64 -2.78 -3.32
C SER A 422 -24.04 -4.03 -2.69
N ASP A 423 -24.62 -4.48 -1.58
CA ASP A 423 -24.22 -5.73 -0.91
C ASP A 423 -24.74 -6.96 -1.69
N ILE A 424 -24.17 -7.20 -2.87
CA ILE A 424 -24.52 -8.33 -3.73
C ILE A 424 -23.91 -9.63 -3.22
N MET A 425 -22.75 -9.57 -2.56
CA MET A 425 -22.01 -10.78 -2.23
C MET A 425 -22.62 -11.53 -1.04
N SER A 426 -23.25 -10.83 -0.11
CA SER A 426 -23.96 -11.46 1.00
C SER A 426 -25.32 -12.03 0.60
N ASN A 427 -25.95 -11.48 -0.46
CA ASN A 427 -27.36 -11.69 -0.79
C ASN A 427 -27.55 -12.40 -2.13
N VAL A 428 -28.07 -13.63 -2.08
CA VAL A 428 -28.29 -14.51 -3.24
C VAL A 428 -29.17 -13.86 -4.31
N ALA A 429 -30.28 -13.22 -3.93
CA ALA A 429 -31.22 -12.66 -4.91
C ALA A 429 -30.60 -11.49 -5.70
N LYS A 430 -29.80 -10.66 -5.02
CA LYS A 430 -29.09 -9.54 -5.67
C LYS A 430 -27.94 -10.04 -6.54
N TYR A 431 -27.24 -11.08 -6.08
CA TYR A 431 -26.18 -11.72 -6.84
C TYR A 431 -26.71 -12.31 -8.15
N GLU A 432 -27.80 -13.08 -8.13
CA GLU A 432 -28.41 -13.66 -9.34
C GLU A 432 -28.79 -12.59 -10.37
N VAL A 433 -29.28 -11.44 -9.92
CA VAL A 433 -29.62 -10.32 -10.80
C VAL A 433 -28.37 -9.74 -11.48
N PHE A 434 -27.28 -9.58 -10.72
CA PHE A 434 -26.00 -9.08 -11.21
C PHE A 434 -25.29 -10.07 -12.12
N GLU A 435 -25.27 -11.36 -11.76
CA GLU A 435 -24.71 -12.45 -12.57
C GLU A 435 -25.45 -12.56 -13.91
N ASP A 436 -26.79 -12.51 -13.92
CA ASP A 436 -27.58 -12.50 -15.16
C ASP A 436 -27.31 -11.26 -16.02
N LEU A 437 -27.06 -10.10 -15.40
CA LEU A 437 -26.67 -8.88 -16.12
C LEU A 437 -25.28 -9.05 -16.77
N LEU A 438 -24.28 -9.58 -16.05
CA LEU A 438 -22.94 -9.85 -16.60
C LEU A 438 -22.98 -10.91 -17.71
N MET A 439 -23.73 -12.00 -17.51
CA MET A 439 -23.91 -13.03 -18.53
C MET A 439 -24.54 -12.44 -19.80
N LYS A 440 -25.65 -11.73 -19.68
CA LYS A 440 -26.34 -11.14 -20.85
C LYS A 440 -25.53 -10.05 -21.54
N ALA A 441 -24.72 -9.30 -20.80
CA ALA A 441 -23.88 -8.26 -21.38
C ALA A 441 -22.66 -8.86 -22.13
N THR A 442 -22.27 -10.10 -21.85
CA THR A 442 -21.08 -10.76 -22.44
C THR A 442 -21.38 -11.76 -23.55
N THR A 443 -22.62 -12.24 -23.72
CA THR A 443 -22.97 -13.30 -24.70
C THR A 443 -22.76 -12.92 -26.17
N ASP A 444 -22.93 -11.65 -26.53
CA ASP A 444 -22.95 -11.20 -27.94
C ASP A 444 -21.66 -10.51 -28.39
N LEU A 445 -20.58 -10.64 -27.60
CA LEU A 445 -19.31 -10.02 -27.93
C LEU A 445 -18.62 -10.78 -29.08
N PRO A 446 -18.06 -10.08 -30.09
CA PRO A 446 -17.37 -10.73 -31.20
C PRO A 446 -16.21 -11.60 -30.70
N GLY A 447 -16.18 -12.86 -31.13
CA GLY A 447 -15.40 -13.95 -30.51
C GLY A 447 -13.89 -13.79 -30.37
N ASP A 448 -13.28 -12.78 -31.00
CA ASP A 448 -11.85 -12.47 -30.90
C ASP A 448 -11.51 -11.44 -29.81
N ARG A 449 -12.49 -10.70 -29.27
CA ARG A 449 -12.23 -9.60 -28.31
C ARG A 449 -12.84 -9.89 -26.95
N LYS A 450 -12.11 -10.67 -26.13
CA LYS A 450 -12.45 -10.84 -24.70
C LYS A 450 -12.01 -9.61 -23.92
N VAL A 451 -12.90 -8.63 -23.82
CA VAL A 451 -12.66 -7.41 -23.04
C VAL A 451 -12.54 -7.77 -21.56
N PRO A 452 -11.46 -7.37 -20.86
CA PRO A 452 -11.35 -7.59 -19.43
C PRO A 452 -12.38 -6.75 -18.67
N ILE A 453 -12.94 -7.33 -17.62
CA ILE A 453 -13.93 -6.72 -16.74
C ILE A 453 -13.31 -6.67 -15.35
N VAL A 454 -13.27 -5.49 -14.75
CA VAL A 454 -12.64 -5.30 -13.44
C VAL A 454 -13.70 -4.89 -12.43
N LEU A 455 -13.91 -5.70 -11.39
CA LEU A 455 -14.88 -5.41 -10.35
C LEU A 455 -14.20 -4.78 -9.13
N SER A 456 -14.75 -3.66 -8.65
CA SER A 456 -14.32 -2.96 -7.44
C SER A 456 -15.36 -3.11 -6.34
N ASN A 457 -14.93 -2.97 -5.07
CA ASN A 457 -15.81 -3.02 -3.89
C ASN A 457 -16.54 -4.38 -3.66
N ILE A 458 -15.94 -5.46 -4.18
CA ILE A 458 -16.36 -6.85 -3.93
C ILE A 458 -15.40 -7.52 -2.93
N LEU A 459 -14.13 -7.11 -2.92
CA LEU A 459 -13.07 -7.67 -2.09
C LEU A 459 -12.33 -6.53 -1.34
N PRO A 460 -12.50 -6.41 -0.02
CA PRO A 460 -13.49 -7.11 0.82
C PRO A 460 -14.93 -6.63 0.56
N PRO A 461 -15.96 -7.45 0.83
CA PRO A 461 -17.34 -7.03 0.70
C PRO A 461 -17.73 -6.04 1.83
N PRO A 462 -18.76 -5.19 1.62
CA PRO A 462 -19.34 -4.37 2.67
C PRO A 462 -19.82 -5.23 3.85
N HIS A 463 -19.46 -4.86 5.08
CA HIS A 463 -19.78 -5.63 6.28
C HIS A 463 -19.76 -4.75 7.53
N ASP A 464 -20.47 -5.19 8.59
CA ASP A 464 -20.45 -4.54 9.90
C ASP A 464 -19.35 -5.12 10.79
N LEU A 465 -18.42 -4.28 11.24
CA LEU A 465 -17.30 -4.69 12.08
C LEU A 465 -17.71 -5.09 13.51
N SER A 466 -18.95 -4.86 13.93
CA SER A 466 -19.43 -5.24 15.28
C SER A 466 -19.48 -6.75 15.52
N LEU A 467 -19.50 -7.57 14.46
CA LEU A 467 -19.63 -9.02 14.55
C LEU A 467 -18.27 -9.71 14.78
N PRO A 468 -18.15 -10.59 15.81
CA PRO A 468 -16.95 -11.40 16.02
C PRO A 468 -16.71 -12.38 14.87
N ILE A 469 -15.43 -12.55 14.50
CA ILE A 469 -15.01 -13.39 13.36
C ILE A 469 -15.54 -14.85 13.43
N VAL A 470 -15.62 -15.42 14.63
CA VAL A 470 -16.08 -16.81 14.84
C VAL A 470 -17.55 -16.95 14.47
N LYS A 471 -18.38 -15.94 14.75
CA LYS A 471 -19.79 -15.93 14.34
C LYS A 471 -19.93 -15.70 12.85
N LEU A 472 -19.08 -14.83 12.31
CA LEU A 472 -19.05 -14.49 10.89
C LEU A 472 -18.71 -15.71 10.01
N LEU A 473 -17.76 -16.56 10.41
CA LEU A 473 -17.44 -17.80 9.70
C LEU A 473 -18.63 -18.78 9.58
N ALA A 474 -19.58 -18.73 10.52
CA ALA A 474 -20.80 -19.52 10.49
C ALA A 474 -21.99 -18.80 9.84
N ASP A 475 -21.84 -17.51 9.52
CA ASP A 475 -22.91 -16.67 9.00
C ASP A 475 -23.23 -17.04 7.54
N PRO A 476 -24.51 -17.13 7.17
CA PRO A 476 -24.93 -17.33 5.77
C PRO A 476 -24.31 -16.31 4.80
N SER A 477 -24.13 -15.06 5.22
CA SER A 477 -23.54 -14.00 4.38
C SER A 477 -22.13 -14.35 3.89
N TYR A 478 -21.30 -14.94 4.75
CA TYR A 478 -19.96 -15.35 4.40
C TYR A 478 -19.93 -16.60 3.52
N ARG A 479 -20.83 -17.57 3.78
CA ARG A 479 -20.98 -18.75 2.91
C ARG A 479 -21.45 -18.36 1.50
N ASN A 480 -22.38 -17.40 1.42
CA ASN A 480 -22.83 -16.83 0.15
C ASN A 480 -21.67 -16.13 -0.55
N TYR A 481 -20.89 -15.31 0.16
CA TYR A 481 -19.69 -14.67 -0.37
C TYR A 481 -18.70 -15.70 -0.96
N GLN A 482 -18.44 -16.81 -0.27
CA GLN A 482 -17.57 -17.88 -0.77
C GLN A 482 -18.11 -18.50 -2.07
N ALA A 483 -19.39 -18.85 -2.09
CA ALA A 483 -20.05 -19.43 -3.27
C ALA A 483 -20.07 -18.46 -4.46
N HIS A 484 -20.40 -17.19 -4.21
CA HIS A 484 -20.43 -16.13 -5.21
C HIS A 484 -19.02 -15.81 -5.75
N SER A 485 -18.00 -15.80 -4.89
CA SER A 485 -16.60 -15.64 -5.33
C SER A 485 -16.18 -16.76 -6.28
N ALA A 486 -16.58 -18.00 -6.00
CA ALA A 486 -16.33 -19.14 -6.88
C ALA A 486 -17.09 -19.02 -8.21
N SER A 487 -18.37 -18.62 -8.20
CA SER A 487 -19.14 -18.40 -9.44
C SER A 487 -18.54 -17.28 -10.29
N LEU A 488 -18.20 -16.11 -9.71
CA LEU A 488 -17.56 -15.02 -10.45
C LEU A 488 -16.23 -15.44 -11.09
N SER A 489 -15.48 -16.33 -10.47
CA SER A 489 -14.20 -16.80 -11.01
C SER A 489 -14.32 -17.60 -12.32
N LEU A 490 -15.52 -18.11 -12.63
CA LEU A 490 -15.81 -18.82 -13.88
C LEU A 490 -15.77 -17.90 -15.09
N PHE A 491 -15.91 -16.59 -14.91
CA PHE A 491 -15.70 -15.61 -15.96
C PHE A 491 -14.18 -15.42 -16.17
N PRO A 492 -13.60 -15.89 -17.30
CA PRO A 492 -12.15 -15.96 -17.47
C PRO A 492 -11.50 -14.58 -17.64
N ASN A 493 -12.27 -13.60 -18.11
CA ASN A 493 -11.88 -12.21 -18.35
C ASN A 493 -12.24 -11.28 -17.18
N LEU A 494 -12.67 -11.83 -16.05
CA LEU A 494 -13.02 -11.07 -14.85
C LEU A 494 -11.83 -10.95 -13.90
N TYR A 495 -11.59 -9.73 -13.43
CA TYR A 495 -10.57 -9.36 -12.46
C TYR A 495 -11.22 -8.65 -11.28
N VAL A 496 -10.60 -8.71 -10.10
CA VAL A 496 -11.12 -8.10 -8.89
C VAL A 496 -10.10 -7.13 -8.32
N LYS A 497 -10.53 -5.90 -8.01
CA LYS A 497 -9.72 -4.93 -7.27
C LYS A 497 -9.82 -5.17 -5.77
N PHE A 498 -8.67 -5.16 -5.11
CA PHE A 498 -8.55 -5.10 -3.66
C PHE A 498 -8.52 -3.64 -3.23
N THR A 499 -9.69 -3.09 -2.94
CA THR A 499 -9.89 -1.68 -2.52
C THR A 499 -10.36 -1.61 -1.07
N PRO A 500 -10.17 -0.47 -0.39
CA PRO A 500 -10.68 -0.27 0.97
C PRO A 500 -12.20 -0.54 1.02
N PRO A 501 -12.67 -1.38 1.96
CA PRO A 501 -14.08 -1.77 2.01
C PRO A 501 -14.96 -0.68 2.65
N MET A 502 -16.25 -0.70 2.34
CA MET A 502 -17.26 0.15 2.96
C MET A 502 -17.70 -0.40 4.33
N TRP A 503 -16.81 -0.38 5.33
CA TRP A 503 -17.08 -0.89 6.69
C TRP A 503 -17.54 0.20 7.69
N ASN A 504 -17.80 1.42 7.22
CA ASN A 504 -18.19 2.58 8.03
C ASN A 504 -17.24 2.88 9.22
N GLN A 505 -15.98 2.45 9.12
CA GLN A 505 -14.92 2.74 10.09
C GLN A 505 -13.65 3.15 9.35
N THR A 506 -12.82 3.96 10.02
CA THR A 506 -11.52 4.37 9.50
C THR A 506 -10.53 3.21 9.55
N VAL A 507 -9.69 3.08 8.52
CA VAL A 507 -8.59 2.11 8.50
C VAL A 507 -7.65 2.40 9.69
N PRO A 508 -7.33 1.41 10.53
CA PRO A 508 -6.47 1.63 11.69
C PRO A 508 -5.03 1.87 11.26
N GLY A 509 -4.49 3.04 11.63
CA GLY A 509 -3.10 3.44 11.45
C GLY A 509 -2.20 3.13 12.65
N PRO A 510 -0.93 3.56 12.64
CA PRO A 510 0.05 3.26 13.70
C PRO A 510 0.00 4.19 14.94
N ALA A 511 -1.13 4.79 15.30
CA ALA A 511 -1.20 5.97 16.18
C ALA A 511 -2.02 5.83 17.49
N ASP A 512 -1.86 4.76 18.26
CA ASP A 512 -1.85 4.69 19.74
C ASP A 512 -1.90 3.20 20.21
N PRO A 513 -1.00 2.73 21.10
CA PRO A 513 -0.60 1.33 21.15
C PRO A 513 -1.58 0.34 21.82
N THR A 514 -2.54 0.79 22.63
CA THR A 514 -3.33 -0.12 23.49
C THR A 514 -4.72 -0.47 22.97
N SER A 515 -5.39 0.44 22.25
CA SER A 515 -6.71 0.18 21.66
C SER A 515 -6.62 -0.15 20.16
N GLU A 516 -5.64 0.43 19.45
CA GLU A 516 -5.51 0.23 18.00
C GLU A 516 -4.85 -1.10 17.65
N MET A 517 -3.96 -1.64 18.50
CA MET A 517 -3.30 -2.92 18.20
C MET A 517 -4.30 -4.09 18.13
N ASP A 518 -5.37 -4.03 18.93
CA ASP A 518 -6.45 -5.01 18.86
C ASP A 518 -7.37 -4.78 17.64
N GLN A 519 -7.64 -3.51 17.28
CA GLN A 519 -8.41 -3.17 16.07
C GLN A 519 -7.66 -3.53 14.78
N HIS A 520 -6.37 -3.21 14.69
CA HIS A 520 -5.50 -3.56 13.56
C HIS A 520 -5.42 -5.08 13.38
N ARG A 521 -5.27 -5.83 14.48
CA ARG A 521 -5.30 -7.30 14.46
C ARG A 521 -6.66 -7.85 14.03
N GLU A 522 -7.76 -7.21 14.44
CA GLU A 522 -9.10 -7.60 14.02
C GLU A 522 -9.34 -7.35 12.52
N TRP A 523 -8.97 -6.16 12.03
CA TRP A 523 -9.02 -5.81 10.60
C TRP A 523 -8.22 -6.80 9.77
N LYS A 524 -6.98 -7.07 10.16
CA LYS A 524 -6.11 -8.05 9.48
C LYS A 524 -6.73 -9.45 9.44
N ARG A 525 -7.29 -9.92 10.56
CA ARG A 525 -7.99 -11.23 10.62
C ARG A 525 -9.20 -11.28 9.68
N LYS A 526 -10.03 -10.24 9.65
CA LYS A 526 -11.22 -10.16 8.79
C LYS A 526 -10.82 -10.07 7.31
N ILE A 527 -9.82 -9.27 6.98
CA ILE A 527 -9.29 -9.18 5.62
C ILE A 527 -8.74 -10.52 5.14
N LYS A 528 -7.92 -11.20 5.94
CA LYS A 528 -7.42 -12.54 5.59
C LYS A 528 -8.53 -13.55 5.36
N MET A 529 -9.60 -13.48 6.16
CA MET A 529 -10.77 -14.33 5.99
C MET A 529 -11.48 -14.08 4.64
N PHE A 530 -11.64 -12.82 4.20
CA PHE A 530 -12.24 -12.51 2.90
C PHE A 530 -11.30 -12.73 1.71
N ILE A 531 -9.98 -12.58 1.90
CA ILE A 531 -8.97 -12.86 0.86
C ILE A 531 -8.95 -14.34 0.51
N GLY A 532 -8.98 -15.24 1.50
CA GLY A 532 -8.81 -16.69 1.29
C GLY A 532 -9.67 -17.27 0.15
N PRO A 533 -11.01 -17.09 0.17
CA PRO A 533 -11.90 -17.59 -0.87
C PRO A 533 -11.62 -16.98 -2.25
N VAL A 534 -11.26 -15.71 -2.32
CA VAL A 534 -10.98 -15.03 -3.59
C VAL A 534 -9.62 -15.44 -4.15
N LEU A 535 -8.62 -15.63 -3.30
CA LEU A 535 -7.32 -16.15 -3.71
C LEU A 535 -7.43 -17.58 -4.24
N GLU A 536 -8.28 -18.42 -3.63
CA GLU A 536 -8.57 -19.78 -4.11
C GLU A 536 -9.30 -19.77 -5.46
N ALA A 537 -10.29 -18.89 -5.64
CA ALA A 537 -11.12 -18.85 -6.84
C ALA A 537 -10.44 -18.12 -8.02
N PHE A 538 -9.84 -16.96 -7.77
CA PHE A 538 -9.26 -16.10 -8.81
C PHE A 538 -7.78 -16.37 -9.07
N GLY A 539 -7.05 -16.87 -8.08
CA GLY A 539 -5.59 -16.88 -8.07
C GLY A 539 -5.01 -15.48 -7.90
N TYR A 540 -3.69 -15.39 -7.73
CA TYR A 540 -2.99 -14.11 -7.63
C TYR A 540 -2.88 -13.36 -8.98
N GLU A 541 -3.14 -14.03 -10.11
CA GLU A 541 -3.05 -13.45 -11.45
C GLU A 541 -4.24 -12.54 -11.83
N ARG A 542 -5.34 -12.62 -11.08
CA ARG A 542 -6.59 -11.90 -11.36
C ARG A 542 -7.03 -10.91 -10.28
N ILE A 543 -6.15 -10.65 -9.32
CA ILE A 543 -6.36 -9.68 -8.23
C ILE A 543 -5.48 -8.46 -8.47
N ILE A 544 -6.01 -7.25 -8.29
CA ILE A 544 -5.31 -5.99 -8.55
C ILE A 544 -5.41 -5.08 -7.32
N PHE A 545 -4.31 -4.47 -6.89
CA PHE A 545 -4.32 -3.55 -5.76
C PHE A 545 -4.88 -2.15 -6.12
N GLY A 546 -5.58 -1.51 -5.17
CA GLY A 546 -6.00 -0.11 -5.26
C GLY A 546 -6.08 0.58 -3.90
N THR A 547 -5.72 1.86 -3.82
CA THR A 547 -5.71 2.61 -2.54
C THR A 547 -6.99 3.39 -2.26
N SER A 548 -7.69 3.89 -3.28
CA SER A 548 -8.88 4.70 -3.05
C SER A 548 -10.14 3.84 -2.86
N PRO A 549 -11.08 4.23 -1.99
CA PRO A 549 -12.37 3.55 -1.89
C PRO A 549 -13.30 3.92 -3.07
N SER A 550 -14.45 3.23 -3.17
CA SER A 550 -15.57 3.57 -4.08
C SER A 550 -15.96 5.05 -3.95
N LEU A 551 -16.27 5.74 -5.06
CA LEU A 551 -16.61 7.17 -5.10
C LEU A 551 -17.72 7.59 -4.12
N ALA A 552 -18.59 6.66 -3.70
CA ALA A 552 -19.63 6.90 -2.70
C ALA A 552 -19.10 7.12 -1.27
N THR A 553 -17.87 6.70 -0.99
CA THR A 553 -17.20 6.81 0.32
C THR A 553 -16.20 7.98 0.31
N PRO A 554 -16.03 8.72 1.41
CA PRO A 554 -14.98 9.74 1.50
C PRO A 554 -13.57 9.15 1.26
N PRO A 555 -12.62 9.94 0.72
CA PRO A 555 -11.26 9.49 0.51
C PRO A 555 -10.58 9.14 1.84
N LEU A 556 -9.61 8.22 1.79
CA LEU A 556 -8.83 7.83 2.96
C LEU A 556 -7.89 8.96 3.40
N LEU A 557 -7.78 9.14 4.72
CA LEU A 557 -6.85 10.10 5.33
C LEU A 557 -5.39 9.70 5.12
N ASN A 558 -5.08 8.39 5.20
CA ASN A 558 -3.73 7.85 5.01
C ASN A 558 -3.76 6.56 4.17
N PRO A 559 -3.39 6.60 2.87
CA PRO A 559 -3.39 5.41 2.01
C PRO A 559 -2.26 4.41 2.36
N ALA A 560 -1.20 4.86 3.04
CA ALA A 560 -0.08 3.99 3.43
C ALA A 560 -0.48 2.93 4.45
N ASP A 561 -1.42 3.25 5.36
CA ASP A 561 -1.91 2.32 6.37
C ASP A 561 -2.71 1.18 5.73
N TRP A 562 -3.54 1.52 4.74
CA TRP A 562 -4.24 0.52 3.93
C TRP A 562 -3.24 -0.40 3.22
N TYR A 563 -2.30 0.17 2.47
CA TYR A 563 -1.27 -0.59 1.75
C TYR A 563 -0.50 -1.54 2.68
N ALA A 564 -0.02 -1.05 3.82
CA ALA A 564 0.72 -1.86 4.79
C ALA A 564 -0.12 -3.05 5.27
N LEU A 565 -1.39 -2.81 5.60
CA LEU A 565 -2.31 -3.85 6.06
C LEU A 565 -2.59 -4.89 4.97
N VAL A 566 -2.81 -4.46 3.73
CA VAL A 566 -3.04 -5.37 2.58
C VAL A 566 -1.82 -6.23 2.33
N ARG A 567 -0.64 -5.61 2.20
CA ARG A 567 0.63 -6.29 1.95
C ARG A 567 0.93 -7.34 3.01
N GLU A 568 0.82 -6.97 4.28
CA GLU A 568 1.03 -7.91 5.36
C GLU A 568 0.00 -9.05 5.38
N SER A 569 -1.25 -8.77 5.00
CA SER A 569 -2.31 -9.79 4.94
C SER A 569 -2.02 -10.83 3.86
N PHE A 570 -1.58 -10.41 2.66
CA PHE A 570 -1.16 -11.33 1.60
C PHE A 570 0.13 -12.09 1.95
N ALA A 571 1.13 -11.39 2.51
CA ALA A 571 2.38 -12.03 2.92
C ALA A 571 2.17 -13.11 3.99
N GLU A 572 1.25 -12.90 4.95
CA GLU A 572 0.91 -13.90 5.97
C GLU A 572 0.10 -15.09 5.44
N LEU A 573 -0.51 -14.98 4.26
CA LEU A 573 -1.16 -16.11 3.59
C LEU A 573 -0.15 -17.00 2.84
N ALA A 574 1.15 -16.85 3.16
CA ALA A 574 2.28 -17.59 2.59
C ALA A 574 2.37 -17.47 1.06
N VAL A 575 2.08 -16.27 0.55
CA VAL A 575 2.15 -15.94 -0.87
C VAL A 575 3.61 -15.68 -1.27
N GLU A 576 4.05 -16.29 -2.37
CA GLU A 576 5.41 -16.12 -2.91
C GLU A 576 5.65 -14.72 -3.46
N GLN A 577 6.92 -14.34 -3.62
CA GLN A 577 7.31 -13.01 -4.14
C GLN A 577 6.67 -12.71 -5.50
N ASP A 578 6.66 -13.67 -6.43
CA ASP A 578 6.08 -13.51 -7.77
C ASP A 578 4.57 -13.20 -7.72
N ALA A 579 3.87 -13.75 -6.73
CA ALA A 579 2.45 -13.53 -6.53
C ALA A 579 2.17 -12.16 -5.88
N ILE A 580 3.02 -11.71 -4.93
CA ILE A 580 2.99 -10.34 -4.41
C ILE A 580 3.24 -9.34 -5.55
N ASP A 581 4.30 -9.53 -6.34
CA ASP A 581 4.60 -8.66 -7.48
C ASP A 581 3.47 -8.64 -8.52
N SER A 582 2.79 -9.78 -8.72
CA SER A 582 1.63 -9.87 -9.61
C SER A 582 0.46 -9.01 -9.14
N ILE A 583 0.07 -9.13 -7.87
CA ILE A 583 -1.07 -8.42 -7.27
C ILE A 583 -0.84 -6.91 -7.23
N PHE A 584 0.37 -6.49 -6.83
CA PHE A 584 0.70 -5.08 -6.63
C PHE A 584 1.21 -4.38 -7.89
N SER A 585 1.62 -5.10 -8.95
CA SER A 585 2.12 -4.45 -10.17
C SER A 585 1.77 -5.14 -11.49
N LEU A 586 2.11 -6.42 -11.69
CA LEU A 586 2.14 -7.02 -13.04
C LEU A 586 0.74 -7.14 -13.63
N ASN A 587 -0.27 -7.44 -12.82
CA ASN A 587 -1.65 -7.55 -13.29
C ASN A 587 -2.19 -6.19 -13.76
N ALA A 588 -1.91 -5.12 -13.00
CA ALA A 588 -2.30 -3.77 -13.38
C ALA A 588 -1.61 -3.35 -14.70
N LYS A 589 -0.30 -3.61 -14.85
CA LYS A 589 0.42 -3.34 -16.12
C LYS A 589 -0.17 -4.11 -17.30
N ARG A 590 -0.54 -5.37 -17.10
CA ARG A 590 -1.07 -6.24 -18.16
C ARG A 590 -2.41 -5.73 -18.70
N ILE A 591 -3.25 -5.18 -17.82
CA ILE A 591 -4.64 -4.83 -18.16
C ILE A 591 -4.79 -3.36 -18.54
N TYR A 592 -4.18 -2.47 -17.75
CA TYR A 592 -4.28 -1.03 -17.96
C TYR A 592 -3.17 -0.49 -18.86
N GLY A 593 -2.01 -1.14 -18.90
CA GLY A 593 -0.89 -0.73 -19.74
C GLY A 593 -1.18 -0.88 -21.23
N ASN A 594 -0.38 -0.18 -22.04
CA ASN A 594 -0.39 -0.33 -23.50
C ASN A 594 0.36 -1.62 -23.88
N PRO A 595 -0.17 -2.46 -24.79
CA PRO A 595 0.50 -3.69 -25.25
C PRO A 595 1.83 -3.44 -25.98
#